data_AF-A0AAW2NAP0-F1
#
_entry.id   AF-A0AAW2NAP0-F1
#
_cell.length_a   1.000
_cell.length_b   1.000
_cell.length_c   1.000
_cell.angle_alpha   90.00
_cell.angle_beta   90.00
_cell.angle_gamma   90.00
#
_symmetry.space_group_name_H-M   'P 1'
#
loop_
_entity.id
_entity.type
_entity.pdbx_description
1 polymer ?
#
loop_
_entity_poly.entity_id
_entity_poly.type
_entity_poly.pdbx_seq_one_letter_code
_entity_poly.pdbx_strand_id
1 'polypeptide(L)'
;MATDTVVVEHAKVENGCCKKGPGYATPLDAMSGPKETLIYVTCIYTGTGKEKPDYLATIDVDPSSPTYTKVIHRLPMPYVGDELHHSGWNSCSSCHGDPSAARRYLVLPSLVSGRIYAIDTQKDPRAPTLHKVVEPNDIVHKTGLAYPHTAHCLASGDIMVSCLGDKDGKAEGNGFLCSTQILM
;
A
#
# COMPACT_ATOMS: atom_id res chain seq x y z
N MET A 1 -37.32 -12.13 18.76
CA MET A 1 -38.12 -11.38 17.76
C MET A 1 -37.13 -10.66 16.85
N ALA A 2 -37.46 -10.61 15.56
CA ALA A 2 -36.53 -10.48 14.44
C ALA A 2 -35.68 -9.20 14.43
N THR A 3 -34.53 -9.35 13.77
CA THR A 3 -33.48 -8.39 13.43
C THR A 3 -33.96 -7.32 12.45
N ASP A 4 -33.78 -6.04 12.80
CA ASP A 4 -33.92 -4.93 11.84
C ASP A 4 -32.62 -4.80 11.02
N THR A 5 -32.57 -5.55 9.93
CA THR A 5 -31.56 -5.36 8.88
C THR A 5 -31.97 -4.15 8.04
N VAL A 6 -31.28 -3.03 8.21
CA VAL A 6 -31.44 -1.86 7.33
C VAL A 6 -30.80 -2.19 5.98
N VAL A 7 -31.62 -2.50 4.99
CA VAL A 7 -31.19 -2.65 3.60
C VAL A 7 -30.94 -1.26 3.04
N VAL A 8 -29.68 -0.92 2.82
CA VAL A 8 -29.30 0.32 2.13
C VAL A 8 -29.57 0.12 0.64
N GLU A 9 -30.61 0.76 0.12
CA GLU A 9 -30.90 0.78 -1.32
C GLU A 9 -29.75 1.43 -2.08
N HIS A 10 -29.23 0.72 -3.09
CA HIS A 10 -28.27 1.29 -4.03
C HIS A 10 -28.99 2.25 -4.97
N ALA A 11 -28.62 3.52 -4.92
CA ALA A 11 -29.08 4.52 -5.87
C ALA A 11 -28.69 4.10 -7.31
N LYS A 12 -29.70 4.00 -8.19
CA LYS A 12 -29.49 3.89 -9.63
C LYS A 12 -28.86 5.18 -10.15
N VAL A 13 -27.68 5.07 -10.76
CA VAL A 13 -27.06 6.16 -11.52
C VAL A 13 -27.03 5.75 -12.99
N GLU A 14 -27.87 6.39 -13.82
CA GLU A 14 -27.81 6.27 -15.28
C GLU A 14 -26.96 7.41 -15.89
N ASN A 15 -25.92 6.96 -16.59
CA ASN A 15 -25.11 7.53 -17.68
C ASN A 15 -24.94 9.06 -17.87
N GLY A 16 -23.67 9.47 -17.66
CA GLY A 16 -22.95 10.43 -18.51
C GLY A 16 -22.22 11.53 -17.73
N CYS A 17 -20.90 11.67 -17.91
CA CYS A 17 -20.03 12.77 -17.43
C CYS A 17 -19.33 12.64 -16.05
N CYS A 18 -19.50 11.53 -15.31
CA CYS A 18 -18.90 11.39 -13.98
C CYS A 18 -17.44 10.91 -14.04
N LYS A 19 -16.50 11.72 -13.54
CA LYS A 19 -15.15 11.23 -13.18
C LYS A 19 -15.30 10.01 -12.26
N LYS A 20 -14.51 8.96 -12.50
CA LYS A 20 -14.50 7.75 -11.67
C LYS A 20 -13.21 7.74 -10.85
N GLY A 21 -13.26 7.09 -9.68
CA GLY A 21 -12.08 6.83 -8.87
C GLY A 21 -11.14 5.80 -9.51
N PRO A 22 -10.07 5.41 -8.81
CA PRO A 22 -9.05 4.54 -9.36
C PRO A 22 -9.56 3.10 -9.55
N GLY A 23 -8.92 2.37 -10.46
CA GLY A 23 -9.22 0.96 -10.70
C GLY A 23 -10.51 0.74 -11.46
N TYR A 24 -11.19 -0.36 -11.14
CA TYR A 24 -12.27 -0.94 -11.96
C TYR A 24 -13.49 -1.29 -11.09
N ALA A 25 -14.69 -1.18 -11.64
CA ALA A 25 -15.93 -1.49 -10.92
C ALA A 25 -16.08 -2.98 -10.61
N THR A 26 -15.58 -3.85 -11.49
CA THR A 26 -15.72 -5.30 -11.37
C THR A 26 -14.41 -6.04 -11.69
N PRO A 27 -14.26 -7.31 -11.25
CA PRO A 27 -13.15 -8.15 -11.67
C PRO A 27 -13.05 -8.34 -13.20
N LEU A 28 -14.19 -8.45 -13.91
CA LEU A 28 -14.21 -8.61 -15.37
C LEU A 28 -13.66 -7.37 -16.09
N ASP A 29 -14.00 -6.18 -15.59
CA ASP A 29 -13.44 -4.93 -16.10
C ASP A 29 -11.92 -4.87 -15.84
N ALA A 30 -11.48 -5.32 -14.66
CA ALA A 30 -10.06 -5.37 -14.30
C ALA A 30 -9.25 -6.32 -15.21
N MET A 31 -9.82 -7.48 -15.57
CA MET A 31 -9.21 -8.42 -16.50
C MET A 31 -9.06 -7.85 -17.92
N SER A 32 -9.92 -6.91 -18.29
CA SER A 32 -9.89 -6.22 -19.58
C SER A 32 -9.03 -4.96 -19.56
N GLY A 33 -8.42 -4.63 -18.42
CA GLY A 33 -7.54 -3.48 -18.26
C GLY A 33 -6.24 -3.59 -19.06
N PRO A 34 -5.52 -2.47 -19.24
CA PRO A 34 -4.19 -2.50 -19.85
C PRO A 34 -3.24 -3.39 -19.03
N LYS A 35 -2.34 -4.06 -19.74
CA LYS A 35 -1.23 -4.79 -19.11
C LYS A 35 -0.32 -3.80 -18.37
N GLU A 36 0.21 -4.24 -17.24
CA GLU A 36 1.21 -3.49 -16.50
C GLU A 36 2.50 -3.35 -17.32
N THR A 37 3.15 -2.19 -17.17
CA THR A 37 4.45 -1.90 -17.79
C THR A 37 5.57 -1.79 -16.76
N LEU A 38 5.21 -1.73 -15.47
CA LEU A 38 6.12 -1.62 -14.34
C LEU A 38 5.69 -2.54 -13.20
N ILE A 39 6.68 -3.11 -12.51
CA ILE A 39 6.49 -3.84 -11.24
C ILE A 39 7.38 -3.22 -10.17
N TYR A 40 6.82 -3.01 -8.98
CA TYR A 40 7.57 -2.61 -7.79
C TYR A 40 7.79 -3.82 -6.88
N VAL A 41 9.04 -4.03 -6.46
CA VAL A 41 9.42 -5.21 -5.66
C VAL A 41 10.21 -4.78 -4.43
N THR A 42 9.75 -5.19 -3.25
CA THR A 42 10.49 -5.03 -1.99
C THR A 42 11.71 -5.94 -2.01
N CYS A 43 12.88 -5.39 -1.67
CA CYS A 43 14.14 -6.11 -1.68
C CYS A 43 14.84 -5.95 -0.33
N ILE A 44 15.22 -7.07 0.26
CA ILE A 44 15.60 -7.16 1.67
C ILE A 44 17.08 -7.52 1.81
N TYR A 45 17.79 -6.78 2.66
CA TYR A 45 19.11 -7.14 3.18
C TYR A 45 19.06 -7.59 4.65
N THR A 46 17.99 -7.22 5.37
CA THR A 46 17.74 -7.74 6.72
C THR A 46 17.80 -9.27 6.73
N GLY A 47 18.57 -9.84 7.65
CA GLY A 47 18.80 -11.30 7.72
C GLY A 47 19.89 -11.86 6.78
N THR A 48 20.45 -11.08 5.85
CA THR A 48 21.49 -11.58 4.93
C THR A 48 22.93 -11.34 5.40
N GLY A 49 23.13 -10.73 6.58
CA GLY A 49 24.44 -10.31 7.08
C GLY A 49 25.07 -9.12 6.35
N LYS A 50 24.31 -8.41 5.49
CA LYS A 50 24.75 -7.20 4.80
C LYS A 50 24.19 -5.97 5.49
N GLU A 51 25.04 -5.10 6.00
CA GLU A 51 24.65 -3.84 6.64
C GLU A 51 24.29 -2.77 5.62
N LYS A 52 23.16 -2.95 4.93
CA LYS A 52 22.61 -2.00 3.97
C LYS A 52 21.10 -1.86 4.17
N PRO A 53 20.52 -0.69 3.86
CA PRO A 53 19.08 -0.52 3.92
C PRO A 53 18.39 -1.37 2.86
N ASP A 54 17.22 -1.90 3.22
CA ASP A 54 16.29 -2.49 2.26
C ASP A 54 15.90 -1.45 1.21
N TYR A 55 15.37 -1.87 0.07
CA TYR A 55 15.04 -0.95 -1.01
C TYR A 55 13.84 -1.41 -1.83
N LEU A 56 13.20 -0.45 -2.51
CA LEU A 56 12.18 -0.74 -3.52
C LEU A 56 12.82 -0.76 -4.90
N ALA A 57 12.75 -1.90 -5.59
CA ALA A 57 13.13 -2.02 -6.99
C ALA A 57 11.96 -1.63 -7.90
N THR A 58 12.23 -0.86 -8.95
CA THR A 58 11.29 -0.68 -10.07
C THR A 58 11.80 -1.47 -11.26
N ILE A 59 10.96 -2.36 -11.78
CA ILE A 59 11.28 -3.29 -12.87
C ILE A 59 10.42 -2.91 -14.07
N ASP A 60 11.06 -2.76 -15.22
CA ASP A 60 10.36 -2.55 -16.48
C ASP A 60 9.92 -3.89 -17.06
N VAL A 61 8.61 -4.03 -17.28
CA VAL A 61 7.98 -5.26 -17.80
C VAL A 61 7.20 -5.02 -19.09
N ASP A 62 7.38 -3.86 -19.73
CA ASP A 62 6.85 -3.61 -21.07
C ASP A 62 7.69 -4.35 -22.13
N PRO A 63 7.15 -5.34 -22.87
CA PRO A 63 7.89 -6.07 -23.88
C PRO A 63 8.43 -5.22 -25.04
N SER A 64 7.88 -4.01 -25.23
CA SER A 64 8.33 -3.05 -26.25
C SER A 64 9.44 -2.12 -25.76
N SER A 65 9.72 -2.11 -24.45
CA SER A 65 10.72 -1.24 -23.86
C SER A 65 12.15 -1.74 -24.11
N PRO A 66 13.12 -0.85 -24.40
CA PRO A 66 14.54 -1.21 -24.48
C PRO A 66 15.12 -1.71 -23.14
N THR A 67 14.42 -1.45 -22.03
CA THR A 67 14.79 -1.91 -20.68
C THR A 67 13.92 -3.05 -20.17
N TYR A 68 13.14 -3.72 -21.04
CA TYR A 68 12.33 -4.88 -20.68
C TYR A 68 13.11 -5.91 -19.84
N THR A 69 12.53 -6.39 -18.75
CA THR A 69 13.11 -7.33 -17.76
C THR A 69 14.32 -6.81 -16.98
N LYS A 70 14.49 -5.48 -16.88
CA LYS A 70 15.57 -4.87 -16.10
C LYS A 70 15.03 -4.13 -14.87
N VAL A 71 15.81 -4.17 -13.80
CA VAL A 71 15.66 -3.22 -12.69
C VAL A 71 16.14 -1.86 -13.19
N ILE A 72 15.21 -0.93 -13.37
CA ILE A 72 15.46 0.41 -13.92
C ILE A 72 15.71 1.46 -12.84
N HIS A 73 15.26 1.20 -11.61
CA HIS A 73 15.46 2.08 -10.48
C HIS A 73 15.51 1.30 -9.16
N ARG A 74 16.26 1.83 -8.18
CA ARG A 74 16.35 1.32 -6.82
C ARG A 74 16.21 2.50 -5.86
N LEU A 75 15.16 2.49 -5.05
CA LEU A 75 14.95 3.46 -3.98
C LEU A 75 15.38 2.85 -2.64
N PRO A 76 16.59 3.12 -2.12
CA PRO A 76 16.98 2.66 -0.80
C PRO A 76 16.16 3.35 0.28
N MET A 77 15.73 2.58 1.28
CA MET A 77 15.13 3.14 2.49
C MET A 77 16.18 3.86 3.33
N PRO A 78 15.77 4.81 4.18
CA PRO A 78 16.70 5.60 4.98
C PRO A 78 17.37 4.82 6.11
N TYR A 79 16.82 3.66 6.52
CA TYR A 79 17.28 2.90 7.69
C TYR A 79 17.65 1.46 7.36
N VAL A 80 18.55 0.88 8.16
CA VAL A 80 18.95 -0.54 8.11
C VAL A 80 18.08 -1.35 9.07
N GLY A 81 17.79 -2.60 8.71
CA GLY A 81 17.07 -3.54 9.60
C GLY A 81 15.56 -3.37 9.61
N ASP A 82 14.97 -2.83 8.54
CA ASP A 82 13.52 -2.64 8.43
C ASP A 82 12.75 -3.95 8.24
N GLU A 83 13.29 -4.85 7.42
CA GLU A 83 12.57 -5.99 6.86
C GLU A 83 11.32 -5.55 6.08
N LEU A 84 11.52 -4.89 4.93
CA LEU A 84 10.41 -4.65 3.99
C LEU A 84 9.76 -5.98 3.60
N HIS A 85 8.46 -6.14 3.81
CA HIS A 85 7.85 -7.47 3.69
C HIS A 85 6.72 -7.50 2.64
N HIS A 86 5.54 -6.95 2.98
CA HIS A 86 4.45 -6.78 2.02
C HIS A 86 4.37 -5.33 1.52
N SER A 87 3.54 -5.10 0.50
CA SER A 87 3.21 -3.75 0.02
C SER A 87 1.73 -3.67 -0.36
N GLY A 88 1.17 -2.47 -0.33
CA GLY A 88 -0.20 -2.18 -0.73
C GLY A 88 -0.35 -0.76 -1.24
N TRP A 89 -1.39 -0.49 -2.02
CA TRP A 89 -1.66 0.86 -2.51
C TRP A 89 -2.53 1.64 -1.54
N ASN A 90 -2.34 2.97 -1.48
CA ASN A 90 -3.21 3.85 -0.70
C ASN A 90 -4.68 3.82 -1.15
N SER A 91 -4.91 3.59 -2.43
CA SER A 91 -6.24 3.55 -3.02
C SER A 91 -6.26 2.60 -4.22
N CYS A 92 -7.39 1.92 -4.41
CA CYS A 92 -7.56 0.90 -5.42
C CYS A 92 -9.02 0.84 -5.88
N SER A 93 -9.43 -0.26 -6.53
CA SER A 93 -10.80 -0.45 -7.02
C SER A 93 -11.87 -0.33 -5.93
N SER A 94 -11.54 -0.52 -4.65
CA SER A 94 -12.47 -0.25 -3.53
C SER A 94 -12.92 1.22 -3.47
N CYS A 95 -12.14 2.13 -4.03
CA CYS A 95 -12.45 3.56 -4.14
C CYS A 95 -12.99 3.94 -5.53
N HIS A 96 -13.42 2.99 -6.37
CA HIS A 96 -13.83 3.28 -7.76
C HIS A 96 -14.98 4.31 -7.86
N GLY A 97 -15.87 4.34 -6.85
CA GLY A 97 -16.96 5.30 -6.78
C GLY A 97 -16.56 6.72 -6.34
N ASP A 98 -15.32 6.92 -5.87
CA ASP A 98 -14.83 8.20 -5.36
C ASP A 98 -13.90 8.90 -6.37
N PRO A 99 -14.36 9.94 -7.09
CA PRO A 99 -13.55 10.67 -8.07
C PRO A 99 -12.40 11.49 -7.47
N SER A 100 -12.39 11.70 -6.14
CA SER A 100 -11.31 12.41 -5.47
C SER A 100 -10.13 11.49 -5.11
N ALA A 101 -10.36 10.18 -5.08
CA ALA A 101 -9.35 9.19 -4.76
C ALA A 101 -8.35 8.99 -5.91
N ALA A 102 -7.09 8.73 -5.57
CA ALA A 102 -6.05 8.42 -6.52
C ALA A 102 -5.13 7.31 -6.00
N ARG A 103 -4.86 6.31 -6.85
CA ARG A 103 -3.80 5.32 -6.63
C ARG A 103 -2.46 6.01 -6.90
N ARG A 104 -1.77 6.44 -5.83
CA ARG A 104 -0.56 7.27 -5.90
C ARG A 104 0.56 6.78 -5.02
N TYR A 105 0.23 6.39 -3.79
CA TYR A 105 1.24 6.02 -2.81
C TYR A 105 1.29 4.51 -2.65
N LEU A 106 2.48 3.95 -2.82
CA LEU A 106 2.77 2.57 -2.44
C LEU A 106 3.18 2.57 -0.96
N VAL A 107 2.42 1.85 -0.15
CA VAL A 107 2.59 1.72 1.29
C VAL A 107 3.42 0.47 1.57
N LEU A 108 4.53 0.64 2.27
CA LEU A 108 5.49 -0.42 2.59
C LEU A 108 5.63 -0.57 4.11
N PRO A 109 4.87 -1.49 4.73
CA PRO A 109 5.12 -1.93 6.10
C PRO A 109 6.50 -2.60 6.23
N SER A 110 7.21 -2.26 7.29
CA SER A 110 8.52 -2.80 7.66
C SER A 110 8.38 -3.66 8.91
N LEU A 111 8.50 -4.98 8.72
CA LEU A 111 8.09 -5.95 9.73
C LEU A 111 8.90 -5.83 11.01
N VAL A 112 10.24 -5.73 10.91
CA VAL A 112 11.13 -5.78 12.08
C VAL A 112 11.28 -4.42 12.73
N SER A 113 11.43 -3.35 11.96
CA SER A 113 11.59 -2.02 12.54
C SER A 113 10.29 -1.42 13.06
N GLY A 114 9.14 -1.92 12.60
CA GLY A 114 7.84 -1.33 12.92
C GLY A 114 7.50 -0.08 12.11
N ARG A 115 8.34 0.35 11.16
CA ARG A 115 8.07 1.53 10.31
C ARG A 115 7.03 1.23 9.25
N ILE A 116 6.42 2.29 8.75
CA ILE A 116 5.63 2.26 7.51
C ILE A 116 6.10 3.37 6.60
N TYR A 117 6.48 3.04 5.38
CA TYR A 117 6.86 4.02 4.35
C TYR A 117 5.72 4.26 3.38
N ALA A 118 5.52 5.53 3.01
CA ALA A 118 4.70 5.90 1.86
C ALA A 118 5.62 6.36 0.73
N ILE A 119 5.54 5.69 -0.42
CA ILE A 119 6.35 5.97 -1.61
C ILE A 119 5.46 6.61 -2.67
N ASP A 120 5.79 7.80 -3.14
CA ASP A 120 5.06 8.50 -4.18
C ASP A 120 5.50 8.02 -5.57
N THR A 121 4.53 7.61 -6.39
CA THR A 121 4.73 7.19 -7.77
C THR A 121 4.13 8.15 -8.80
N GLN A 122 3.55 9.29 -8.38
CA GLN A 122 2.81 10.18 -9.29
C GLN A 122 3.73 10.97 -10.23
N LYS A 123 4.84 11.52 -9.71
CA LYS A 123 5.74 12.38 -10.49
C LYS A 123 6.49 11.59 -11.56
N ASP A 124 7.07 10.47 -11.17
CA ASP A 124 7.76 9.54 -12.06
C ASP A 124 7.58 8.09 -11.55
N PRO A 125 6.68 7.30 -12.16
CA PRO A 125 6.51 5.89 -11.81
C PRO A 125 7.77 5.04 -12.05
N ARG A 126 8.68 5.46 -12.95
CA ARG A 126 9.91 4.71 -13.23
C ARG A 126 10.99 4.96 -12.18
N ALA A 127 10.90 6.08 -11.45
CA ALA A 127 11.82 6.48 -10.38
C ALA A 127 11.03 7.05 -9.18
N PRO A 128 10.28 6.20 -8.46
CA PRO A 128 9.46 6.66 -7.34
C PRO A 128 10.29 7.19 -6.17
N THR A 129 9.69 8.05 -5.35
CA THR A 129 10.39 8.76 -4.27
C THR A 129 9.73 8.55 -2.91
N LEU A 130 10.53 8.55 -1.85
CA LEU A 130 10.01 8.52 -0.48
C LEU A 130 9.20 9.79 -0.20
N HIS A 131 7.92 9.64 0.18
CA HIS A 131 7.04 10.73 0.56
C HIS A 131 6.99 10.92 2.07
N LYS A 132 6.83 9.82 2.81
CA LYS A 132 6.69 9.86 4.28
C LYS A 132 7.21 8.60 4.96
N VAL A 133 7.69 8.78 6.18
CA VAL A 133 8.00 7.72 7.14
C VAL A 133 7.04 7.87 8.33
N VAL A 134 6.41 6.78 8.73
CA VAL A 134 5.70 6.66 10.01
C VAL A 134 6.60 5.87 10.96
N GLU A 135 7.03 6.51 12.05
CA GLU A 135 7.96 5.92 13.00
C GLU A 135 7.25 4.91 13.93
N PRO A 136 7.94 3.84 14.37
CA PRO A 136 7.34 2.78 15.18
C PRO A 136 6.80 3.29 16.50
N ASN A 137 7.48 4.26 17.12
CA ASN A 137 7.05 4.86 18.38
C ASN A 137 5.68 5.52 18.26
N ASP A 138 5.37 6.17 17.14
CA ASP A 138 4.06 6.79 16.92
C ASP A 138 2.97 5.73 16.79
N ILE A 139 3.26 4.62 16.10
CA ILE A 139 2.31 3.52 15.92
C ILE A 139 2.02 2.84 17.26
N VAL A 140 3.08 2.47 17.99
CA VAL A 140 2.98 1.82 19.30
C VAL A 140 2.28 2.72 20.31
N HIS A 141 2.63 4.01 20.38
CA HIS A 141 2.02 4.92 21.34
C HIS A 141 0.53 5.16 21.04
N LYS A 142 0.15 5.24 19.76
CA LYS A 142 -1.25 5.49 19.37
C LYS A 142 -2.13 4.24 19.41
N THR A 143 -1.56 3.06 19.18
CA THR A 143 -2.37 1.85 18.94
C THR A 143 -2.00 0.66 19.82
N GLY A 144 -0.83 0.66 20.44
CA GLY A 144 -0.25 -0.50 21.12
C GLY A 144 0.27 -1.60 20.18
N LEU A 145 0.06 -1.44 18.86
CA LEU A 145 0.44 -2.42 17.84
C LEU A 145 1.89 -2.24 17.37
N ALA A 146 2.51 -3.34 16.95
CA ALA A 146 3.84 -3.40 16.34
C ALA A 146 3.88 -4.47 15.24
N TYR A 147 5.02 -4.59 14.55
CA TYR A 147 5.23 -5.56 13.46
C TYR A 147 4.19 -5.43 12.33
N PRO A 148 4.12 -4.26 11.66
CA PRO A 148 3.18 -4.01 10.59
C PRO A 148 3.56 -4.87 9.37
N HIS A 149 2.55 -5.47 8.74
CA HIS A 149 2.76 -6.49 7.73
C HIS A 149 1.96 -6.21 6.46
N THR A 150 0.68 -6.55 6.39
CA THR A 150 -0.12 -6.41 5.15
C THR A 150 -0.84 -5.08 5.11
N ALA A 151 -0.68 -4.32 4.02
CA ALA A 151 -1.41 -3.07 3.78
C ALA A 151 -2.54 -3.24 2.75
N HIS A 152 -3.71 -2.68 3.03
CA HIS A 152 -4.89 -2.69 2.16
C HIS A 152 -5.64 -1.36 2.15
N CYS A 153 -6.04 -0.92 0.96
CA CYS A 153 -6.92 0.23 0.71
C CYS A 153 -8.37 -0.08 1.07
N LEU A 154 -9.00 0.73 1.93
CA LEU A 154 -10.42 0.64 2.26
C LEU A 154 -11.24 1.64 1.44
N ALA A 155 -12.52 1.32 1.20
CA ALA A 155 -13.44 2.21 0.50
C ALA A 155 -13.71 3.53 1.26
N SER A 156 -13.45 3.57 2.58
CA SER A 156 -13.50 4.80 3.39
C SER A 156 -12.41 5.80 3.05
N GLY A 157 -11.38 5.40 2.29
CA GLY A 157 -10.15 6.17 2.05
C GLY A 157 -9.05 5.86 3.07
N ASP A 158 -9.35 5.13 4.15
CA ASP A 158 -8.33 4.66 5.08
C ASP A 158 -7.44 3.58 4.47
N ILE A 159 -6.20 3.52 4.95
CA ILE A 159 -5.31 2.40 4.73
C ILE A 159 -5.35 1.53 5.98
N MET A 160 -5.69 0.27 5.79
CA MET A 160 -5.63 -0.77 6.81
C MET A 160 -4.28 -1.48 6.76
N VAL A 161 -3.60 -1.61 7.89
CA VAL A 161 -2.34 -2.34 8.02
C VAL A 161 -2.48 -3.37 9.14
N SER A 162 -2.26 -4.65 8.83
CA SER A 162 -2.24 -5.71 9.85
C SER A 162 -0.95 -5.64 10.66
N CYS A 163 -1.03 -5.88 11.97
CA CYS A 163 0.09 -5.89 12.91
C CYS A 163 0.11 -7.22 13.67
N LEU A 164 1.30 -7.81 13.83
CA LEU A 164 1.45 -9.19 14.34
C LEU A 164 1.47 -9.29 15.87
N GLY A 165 1.66 -8.18 16.58
CA GLY A 165 1.71 -8.18 18.03
C GLY A 165 1.87 -6.79 18.61
N ASP A 166 2.22 -6.73 19.89
CA ASP A 166 2.55 -5.50 20.60
C ASP A 166 4.06 -5.18 20.57
N LYS A 167 4.44 -4.08 21.23
CA LYS A 167 5.84 -3.64 21.39
C LYS A 167 6.77 -4.67 22.04
N ASP A 168 6.21 -5.64 22.77
CA ASP A 168 6.95 -6.68 23.49
C ASP A 168 6.98 -8.00 22.68
N GLY A 169 6.43 -7.99 21.46
CA GLY A 169 6.38 -9.15 20.58
C GLY A 169 5.30 -10.17 20.96
N LYS A 170 4.31 -9.78 21.78
CA LYS A 170 3.24 -10.70 22.19
C LYS A 170 2.10 -10.72 21.18
N ALA A 171 1.64 -11.92 20.84
CA ALA A 171 0.58 -12.14 19.86
C ALA A 171 -0.80 -11.64 20.31
N GLU A 172 -1.06 -11.53 21.61
CA GLU A 172 -2.34 -11.00 22.14
C GLU A 172 -2.60 -9.55 21.71
N GLY A 173 -1.53 -8.80 21.42
CA GLY A 173 -1.59 -7.43 20.90
C GLY A 173 -1.66 -7.33 19.37
N ASN A 174 -2.00 -8.40 18.66
CA ASN A 174 -2.18 -8.33 17.20
C ASN A 174 -3.46 -7.54 16.83
N GLY A 175 -3.52 -7.06 15.59
CA GLY A 175 -4.70 -6.34 15.12
C GLY A 175 -4.51 -5.57 13.82
N PHE A 176 -5.35 -4.58 13.59
CA PHE A 176 -5.33 -3.74 12.41
C PHE A 176 -5.27 -2.26 12.77
N LEU A 177 -4.30 -1.55 12.21
CA LEU A 177 -4.26 -0.09 12.17
C LEU A 177 -5.05 0.38 10.94
N CYS A 178 -6.08 1.20 11.11
CA CYS A 178 -6.78 1.86 10.00
C CYS A 178 -6.56 3.36 10.09
N SER A 179 -5.90 3.97 9.11
CA SER A 179 -5.69 5.42 9.14
C SER A 179 -5.37 6.04 7.78
N THR A 180 -5.95 7.20 7.52
CA THR A 180 -5.50 8.14 6.49
C THR A 180 -4.21 8.90 6.86
N GLN A 181 -3.84 8.94 8.15
CA GLN A 181 -2.64 9.67 8.62
C GLN A 181 -1.31 9.04 8.17
N ILE A 182 -1.35 7.82 7.61
CA ILE A 182 -0.17 7.20 6.98
C ILE A 182 0.37 8.09 5.85
N LEU A 183 -0.48 8.93 5.24
CA LEU A 183 -0.11 9.81 4.13
C LEU A 183 0.00 11.29 4.49
N MET A 184 -0.62 11.73 5.59
CA MET A 184 -0.77 13.15 5.99
C MET A 184 0.42 13.71 6.74
#